data_AF-A0A9E3EI59-F1
#
_entry.id   AF-A0A9E3EI59-F1
#
_cell.length_a   1.000
_cell.length_b   1.000
_cell.length_c   1.000
_cell.angle_alpha   90.00
_cell.angle_beta   90.00
_cell.angle_gamma   90.00
#
_symmetry.space_group_name_H-M   'P 1'
#
loop_
_entity.id
_entity.type
_entity.pdbx_description
1 polymer ?
#
loop_
_entity_poly.entity_id
_entity_poly.type
_entity_poly.pdbx_seq_one_letter_code
_entity_poly.pdbx_strand_id
1 'polypeptide(L)'
;MPLSASFPKPRSQLSPNTYEFESLPMVKPTGFREYDARWLFEKEINLMGVEALGMGLGTLVHEMGARPEIVTGHDFRSYSSSIKYALVCGLMAAGLKVK
;
A
#
# COMPACT_ATOMS: atom_id res chain seq x y z
N MET A 1 -2.97 28.19 7.00
CA MET A 1 -2.33 27.03 6.34
C MET A 1 -3.40 25.98 6.15
N PRO A 2 -3.67 25.49 4.94
CA PRO A 2 -4.62 24.40 4.81
C PRO A 2 -4.03 23.18 5.52
N LEU A 3 -4.87 22.49 6.29
CA LEU A 3 -4.55 21.23 6.96
C LEU A 3 -3.77 20.33 5.99
N SER A 4 -2.60 19.84 6.42
CA SER A 4 -1.87 18.77 5.73
C SER A 4 -2.87 17.70 5.34
N ALA A 5 -3.14 17.51 4.04
CA ALA A 5 -4.02 16.46 3.57
C ALA A 5 -3.35 15.12 3.91
N SER A 6 -3.70 14.56 5.05
CA SER A 6 -3.26 13.23 5.46
C SER A 6 -3.81 12.20 4.46
N PHE A 7 -3.03 11.17 4.15
CA PHE A 7 -3.46 10.11 3.24
C PHE A 7 -4.81 9.53 3.72
N PRO A 8 -5.82 9.35 2.82
CA PRO A 8 -7.16 8.97 3.25
C PRO A 8 -7.16 7.62 3.98
N LYS A 9 -8.08 7.46 4.94
CA LYS A 9 -8.22 6.19 5.66
C LYS A 9 -8.71 5.08 4.72
N PRO A 10 -8.06 3.90 4.68
CA PRO A 10 -8.51 2.78 3.86
C PRO A 10 -9.95 2.34 4.14
N ARG A 11 -10.67 2.04 3.06
CA ARG A 11 -12.01 1.42 3.07
C ARG A 11 -11.88 -0.09 2.85
N SER A 12 -12.79 -0.87 3.43
CA SER A 12 -12.78 -2.33 3.29
C SER A 12 -13.27 -2.82 1.93
N GLN A 13 -14.09 -2.02 1.23
CA GLN A 13 -14.67 -2.34 -0.05
C GLN A 13 -15.02 -1.05 -0.80
N LEU A 14 -14.72 -1.04 -2.10
CA LEU A 14 -15.10 -0.02 -3.08
C LEU A 14 -15.48 -0.75 -4.37
N SER A 15 -16.35 -0.14 -5.18
CA SER A 15 -16.77 -0.74 -6.46
C SER A 15 -15.84 -0.29 -7.58
N PRO A 16 -15.28 -1.20 -8.40
CA PRO A 16 -14.46 -0.83 -9.55
C PRO A 16 -15.18 0.12 -10.52
N ASN A 17 -14.42 0.91 -11.29
CA ASN A 17 -14.94 1.90 -12.24
C ASN A 17 -15.81 3.00 -11.58
N THR A 18 -15.50 3.36 -10.34
CA THR A 18 -16.14 4.48 -9.64
C THR A 18 -15.10 5.52 -9.24
N TYR A 19 -15.52 6.78 -9.10
CA TYR A 19 -14.65 7.84 -8.62
C TYR A 19 -14.01 7.49 -7.27
N GLU A 20 -14.76 6.88 -6.36
CA GLU A 20 -14.26 6.49 -5.04
C GLU A 20 -13.14 5.44 -5.16
N PHE A 21 -13.29 4.45 -6.03
CA PHE A 21 -12.26 3.43 -6.23
C PHE A 21 -10.94 3.99 -6.77
N GLU A 22 -11.00 5.02 -7.62
CA GLU A 22 -9.82 5.68 -8.18
C GLU A 22 -9.21 6.75 -7.25
N SER A 23 -9.94 7.20 -6.23
CA SER A 23 -9.54 8.32 -5.36
C SER A 23 -9.36 7.97 -3.88
N LEU A 24 -9.76 6.76 -3.45
CA LEU A 24 -9.65 6.31 -2.07
C LEU A 24 -8.92 4.96 -1.97
N PRO A 25 -8.13 4.75 -0.90
CA PRO A 25 -7.51 3.46 -0.65
C PRO A 25 -8.55 2.40 -0.26
N MET A 26 -8.46 1.23 -0.90
CA MET A 26 -9.24 0.04 -0.56
C MET A 26 -8.29 -1.07 -0.10
N VAL A 27 -8.53 -1.58 1.11
CA VAL A 27 -7.81 -2.73 1.68
C VAL A 27 -8.81 -3.59 2.45
N LYS A 28 -9.12 -4.78 1.93
CA LYS A 28 -9.97 -5.74 2.64
C LYS A 28 -9.22 -6.28 3.87
N PRO A 29 -9.82 -6.34 5.08
CA PRO A 29 -9.09 -6.70 6.30
C PRO A 29 -8.60 -8.16 6.31
N THR A 30 -9.20 -9.04 5.50
CA THR A 30 -8.91 -10.48 5.47
C THR A 30 -7.68 -10.87 4.66
N GLY A 31 -6.91 -9.90 4.15
CA GLY A 31 -5.75 -10.21 3.30
C GLY A 31 -4.48 -10.56 4.08
N PHE A 32 -4.36 -10.18 5.34
CA PHE A 32 -3.28 -10.65 6.20
C PHE A 32 -3.51 -12.12 6.57
N ARG A 33 -2.49 -12.94 6.33
CA ARG A 33 -2.46 -14.39 6.60
C ARG A 33 -1.32 -14.68 7.56
N GLU A 34 -1.15 -15.95 7.91
CA GLU A 34 -0.18 -16.40 8.90
C GLU A 34 1.27 -15.98 8.59
N TYR A 35 1.68 -16.05 7.31
CA TYR A 35 3.07 -15.83 6.90
C TYR A 35 3.26 -14.71 5.86
N ASP A 36 2.17 -14.23 5.28
CA ASP A 36 2.20 -13.20 4.24
C ASP A 36 0.87 -12.45 4.18
N ALA A 37 0.80 -11.49 3.25
CA ALA A 37 -0.44 -10.79 2.94
C ALA A 37 -0.81 -11.05 1.47
N ARG A 38 -2.06 -11.41 1.22
CA ARG A 38 -2.58 -11.71 -0.12
C ARG A 38 -3.99 -11.19 -0.29
N TRP A 39 -4.17 -10.40 -1.34
CA TRP A 39 -5.43 -9.88 -1.80
C TRP A 39 -5.59 -10.18 -3.29
N LEU A 40 -6.83 -10.32 -3.76
CA LEU A 40 -7.15 -10.20 -5.18
C LEU A 40 -7.09 -8.72 -5.59
N PHE A 41 -6.19 -8.39 -6.51
CA PHE A 41 -6.09 -7.04 -7.07
C PHE A 41 -7.41 -6.62 -7.74
N GLU A 42 -7.75 -5.33 -7.62
CA GLU A 42 -9.01 -4.68 -8.02
C GLU A 42 -10.28 -5.11 -7.25
N LYS A 43 -10.28 -6.28 -6.60
CA LYS A 43 -11.45 -6.79 -5.86
C LYS A 43 -11.33 -6.65 -4.35
N GLU A 44 -10.13 -6.79 -3.82
CA GLU A 44 -9.86 -6.80 -2.39
C GLU A 44 -8.78 -5.78 -1.99
N ILE A 45 -7.98 -5.31 -2.95
CA ILE A 45 -7.04 -4.19 -2.78
C ILE A 45 -6.94 -3.40 -4.10
N ASN A 46 -6.83 -2.07 -4.01
CA ASN A 46 -6.50 -1.20 -5.16
C ASN A 46 -5.09 -0.59 -5.00
N LEU A 47 -4.61 0.16 -5.98
CA LEU A 47 -3.26 0.73 -5.96
C LEU A 47 -3.03 1.67 -4.76
N MET A 48 -3.99 2.56 -4.43
CA MET A 48 -3.89 3.40 -3.23
C MET A 48 -3.89 2.57 -1.93
N GLY A 49 -4.58 1.42 -1.91
CA GLY A 49 -4.52 0.47 -0.81
C GLY A 49 -3.13 -0.15 -0.63
N VAL A 50 -2.43 -0.43 -1.73
CA VAL A 50 -1.03 -0.90 -1.69
C VAL A 50 -0.09 0.21 -1.20
N GLU A 51 -0.35 1.47 -1.55
CA GLU A 51 0.38 2.62 -1.01
C GLU A 51 0.17 2.76 0.51
N ALA A 52 -1.08 2.65 0.99
CA ALA A 52 -1.38 2.58 2.41
C ALA A 52 -0.65 1.42 3.13
N LEU A 53 -0.57 0.26 2.49
CA LEU A 53 0.18 -0.88 3.01
C LEU A 53 1.68 -0.54 3.12
N GLY A 54 2.26 0.11 2.11
CA GLY A 54 3.65 0.58 2.12
C GLY A 54 3.92 1.56 3.25
N MET A 55 3.03 2.52 3.48
CA MET A 55 3.13 3.44 4.62
C MET A 55 3.06 2.70 5.96
N GLY A 56 2.13 1.75 6.11
CA GLY A 56 2.01 0.94 7.32
C GLY A 56 3.25 0.09 7.60
N LEU A 57 3.82 -0.55 6.57
CA LEU A 57 5.07 -1.29 6.69
C LEU A 57 6.24 -0.36 7.06
N GLY A 58 6.31 0.83 6.46
CA GLY A 58 7.33 1.81 6.79
C GLY A 58 7.26 2.27 8.25
N THR A 59 6.06 2.56 8.76
CA THR A 59 5.84 2.86 10.19
C THR A 59 6.35 1.73 11.08
N LEU A 60 6.01 0.47 10.76
CA LEU A 60 6.46 -0.69 11.53
C LEU A 60 8.00 -0.78 11.57
N VAL A 61 8.68 -0.54 10.45
CA VAL A 61 10.16 -0.55 10.39
C VAL A 61 10.76 0.48 11.37
N HIS A 62 10.18 1.68 11.45
CA HIS A 62 10.60 2.70 12.41
C HIS A 62 10.31 2.30 13.86
N GLU A 63 9.14 1.75 14.14
CA GLU A 63 8.75 1.27 15.48
C GLU A 63 9.68 0.15 15.98
N MET A 64 10.14 -0.70 15.06
CA MET A 64 11.13 -1.75 15.36
C MET A 64 12.54 -1.21 15.61
N GLY A 65 12.79 0.09 15.39
CA GLY A 65 14.13 0.69 15.46
C GLY A 65 15.10 0.17 14.39
N ALA A 66 14.57 -0.43 13.32
CA ALA A 66 15.36 -0.93 12.21
C ALA A 66 15.80 0.24 11.30
N ARG A 67 16.92 0.06 10.60
CA ARG A 67 17.39 1.03 9.62
C ARG A 67 16.33 1.19 8.51
N PRO A 68 15.90 2.42 8.17
CA PRO A 68 14.79 2.68 7.24
C PRO A 68 15.22 2.51 5.78
N GLU A 69 15.64 1.29 5.42
CA GLU A 69 15.99 0.89 4.06
C GLU A 69 15.30 -0.43 3.71
N ILE A 70 14.80 -0.53 2.49
CA ILE A 70 14.11 -1.72 2.02
C ILE A 70 14.38 -1.97 0.53
N VAL A 71 14.55 -3.23 0.16
CA VAL A 71 14.67 -3.66 -1.24
C VAL A 71 13.29 -4.11 -1.71
N THR A 72 12.90 -3.75 -2.92
CA THR A 72 11.60 -4.17 -3.48
C THR A 72 11.75 -5.00 -4.76
N GLY A 73 11.03 -6.11 -4.82
CA GLY A 73 11.00 -7.04 -5.96
C GLY A 73 9.58 -7.41 -6.35
N HIS A 74 9.41 -7.96 -7.54
CA HIS A 74 8.14 -8.51 -8.00
C HIS A 74 8.38 -9.68 -8.96
N ASP A 75 7.36 -10.50 -9.17
CA ASP A 75 7.37 -11.60 -10.14
C ASP A 75 6.76 -11.19 -11.50
N PHE A 76 6.58 -12.14 -12.42
CA PHE A 76 6.24 -11.86 -13.81
C PHE A 76 4.72 -11.78 -14.12
N ARG A 77 3.88 -11.35 -13.17
CA ARG A 77 2.46 -11.08 -13.50
C ARG A 77 2.31 -9.73 -14.19
N SER A 78 1.32 -9.62 -15.08
CA SER A 78 1.05 -8.41 -15.86
C SER A 78 0.87 -7.15 -15.00
N TYR A 79 0.30 -7.28 -13.81
CA TYR A 79 0.05 -6.18 -12.88
C TYR A 79 1.16 -5.97 -11.83
N SER A 80 2.16 -6.85 -11.76
CA SER A 80 3.14 -6.88 -10.66
C SER A 80 3.99 -5.61 -10.59
N SER A 81 4.35 -5.00 -11.73
CA SER A 81 5.09 -3.74 -11.73
C SER A 81 4.28 -2.60 -11.14
N SER A 82 2.99 -2.47 -11.47
CA SER A 82 2.10 -1.43 -10.91
C SER A 82 1.95 -1.57 -9.39
N ILE A 83 1.78 -2.81 -8.90
CA ILE A 83 1.74 -3.10 -7.46
C ILE A 83 3.07 -2.74 -6.78
N LYS A 84 4.21 -3.12 -7.37
CA LYS A 84 5.52 -2.74 -6.84
C LYS A 84 5.63 -1.23 -6.72
N TYR A 85 5.33 -0.48 -7.78
CA TYR A 85 5.49 0.98 -7.75
C TYR A 85 4.56 1.65 -6.73
N ALA A 86 3.31 1.18 -6.58
CA ALA A 86 2.42 1.67 -5.53
C ALA A 86 2.98 1.40 -4.12
N LEU A 87 3.54 0.20 -3.88
CA LEU A 87 4.18 -0.13 -2.61
C LEU A 87 5.40 0.77 -2.35
N VAL A 88 6.23 1.01 -3.38
CA VAL A 88 7.40 1.89 -3.31
C VAL A 88 6.98 3.31 -2.93
N CYS A 89 5.92 3.86 -3.54
CA CYS A 89 5.39 5.18 -3.16
C CYS A 89 5.06 5.26 -1.67
N GLY A 90 4.36 4.25 -1.14
CA GLY A 90 3.99 4.21 0.28
C GLY A 90 5.20 4.11 1.21
N LEU A 91 6.19 3.29 0.85
CA LEU A 91 7.43 3.14 1.61
C LEU A 91 8.24 4.44 1.62
N MET A 92 8.35 5.11 0.47
CA MET A 92 9.03 6.41 0.36
C MET A 92 8.29 7.51 1.13
N ALA A 93 6.96 7.52 1.12
CA ALA A 93 6.14 8.45 1.90
C ALA A 93 6.35 8.26 3.42
N ALA A 94 6.61 7.03 3.87
CA ALA A 94 7.01 6.73 5.24
C ALA A 94 8.50 7.00 5.55
N GLY A 95 9.26 7.56 4.60
CA GLY A 95 10.65 7.95 4.79
C GLY A 95 11.65 6.80 4.65
N LEU A 96 11.27 5.66 4.05
CA LEU A 96 12.21 4.58 3.75
C LEU A 96 12.98 4.89 2.47
N LYS A 97 14.29 4.59 2.48
CA LYS A 97 15.09 4.55 1.27
C LYS A 97 14.87 3.20 0.57
N VAL A 98 14.25 3.25 -0.59
CA VAL A 98 13.98 2.07 -1.41
C VAL A 98 15.14 1.81 -2.37
N LYS A 99 15.51 0.53 -2.54
CA LYS A 99 16.52 0.05 -3.49
C LYS A 99 15.89 -0.86 -4.55
#